data_AF-W7HZS4-F1
#
_entry.id   AF-W7HZS4-F1
#
_cell.length_a   1.000
_cell.length_b   1.000
_cell.length_c   1.000
_cell.angle_alpha   90.00
_cell.angle_beta   90.00
_cell.angle_gamma   90.00
#
_symmetry.space_group_name_H-M   'P 1'
#
loop_
_entity.id
_entity.type
_entity.pdbx_description
1 polymer ?
#
loop_
_entity_poly.entity_id
_entity_poly.type
_entity_poly.pdbx_seq_one_letter_code
_entity_poly.pdbx_strand_id
1 'polypeptide(L)'
;MSSLAWQAIARPREPFFAFPALAGLPSVLSQLWDSVLRAVPKKKQSHSRKRMRQLAGKALPDVIALSECPGCGGVKRSHHLCPRCVNEIREMWKAGVGTGTGGAASGEAEAASPGSETTAGDTRGSSGHPSI
;
A
#
# COMPACT_ATOMS: atom_id res chain seq x y z
N MET A 1 -37.80 16.99 -28.41
CA MET A 1 -38.80 15.94 -28.10
C MET A 1 -38.11 14.60 -28.26
N SER A 2 -38.28 13.71 -27.27
CA SER A 2 -37.69 12.35 -27.12
C SER A 2 -36.24 12.31 -26.62
N SER A 3 -36.03 12.28 -25.30
CA SER A 3 -35.99 11.07 -24.43
C SER A 3 -34.63 10.37 -24.52
N LEU A 4 -33.66 10.66 -23.65
CA LEU A 4 -33.53 10.07 -22.31
C LEU A 4 -33.93 8.58 -22.25
N ALA A 5 -33.10 7.71 -22.83
CA ALA A 5 -33.12 6.27 -22.58
C ALA A 5 -31.82 5.86 -21.88
N TRP A 6 -31.55 6.49 -20.73
CA TRP A 6 -30.68 5.92 -19.70
C TRP A 6 -31.57 5.04 -18.82
N GLN A 7 -31.96 3.88 -19.35
CA GLN A 7 -32.72 2.90 -18.59
C GLN A 7 -31.77 1.93 -17.85
N ALA A 8 -31.81 2.08 -16.53
CA ALA A 8 -31.99 0.97 -15.58
C ALA A 8 -30.81 0.00 -15.36
N ILE A 9 -29.82 0.46 -14.61
CA ILE A 9 -29.17 -0.38 -13.57
C ILE A 9 -29.60 0.17 -12.21
N ALA A 10 -30.90 0.06 -11.94
CA ALA A 10 -31.47 0.24 -10.61
C ALA A 10 -31.96 -1.13 -10.14
N ARG A 11 -31.02 -1.98 -9.73
CA ARG A 11 -31.31 -2.97 -8.71
C ARG A 11 -30.77 -2.39 -7.41
N PRO A 12 -31.61 -1.83 -6.51
CA PRO A 12 -31.16 -1.63 -5.14
C PRO A 12 -30.65 -2.98 -4.64
N ARG A 13 -29.37 -3.04 -4.28
CA ARG A 13 -28.86 -4.16 -3.48
C ARG A 13 -29.58 -4.03 -2.14
N GLU A 14 -30.57 -4.89 -1.96
CA GLU A 14 -31.31 -5.10 -0.73
C GLU A 14 -30.34 -5.06 0.46
N PRO A 15 -30.57 -4.19 1.47
CA PRO A 15 -29.73 -4.15 2.64
C PRO A 15 -29.85 -5.47 3.39
N PHE A 16 -28.69 -6.07 3.63
CA PHE A 16 -28.39 -7.34 4.30
C PHE A 16 -28.82 -7.42 5.78
N PHE A 17 -29.84 -6.67 6.20
CA PHE A 17 -30.36 -6.67 7.55
C PHE A 17 -31.70 -7.39 7.61
N ALA A 18 -31.68 -8.68 7.29
CA ALA A 18 -32.64 -9.60 7.87
C ALA A 18 -32.27 -9.73 9.36
N PHE A 19 -32.72 -8.77 10.17
CA PHE A 19 -32.70 -8.89 11.63
C PHE A 19 -33.64 -10.05 11.97
N PRO A 20 -33.13 -11.19 12.48
CA PRO A 20 -34.02 -12.23 12.94
C PRO A 20 -34.82 -11.65 14.11
N ALA A 21 -36.13 -11.88 14.08
CA ALA A 21 -37.06 -11.50 15.12
C ALA A 21 -36.63 -12.12 16.46
N LEU A 22 -35.78 -11.41 17.20
CA LEU A 22 -35.28 -11.80 18.51
C LEU A 22 -36.25 -11.29 19.58
N ALA A 23 -37.48 -11.82 19.56
CA ALA A 23 -38.57 -11.46 20.48
C ALA A 23 -38.37 -12.06 21.90
N GLY A 24 -37.15 -12.00 22.45
CA GLY A 24 -36.81 -12.65 23.72
C GLY A 24 -35.55 -12.18 24.47
N LEU A 25 -34.87 -11.11 24.07
CA LEU A 25 -33.67 -10.62 24.80
C LEU A 25 -33.81 -9.17 25.34
N PRO A 26 -34.72 -8.87 26.28
CA PRO A 26 -34.93 -7.50 26.74
C PRO A 26 -33.85 -6.95 27.70
N SER A 27 -32.98 -7.77 28.33
CA SER A 27 -31.98 -7.27 29.30
C SER A 27 -30.55 -7.22 28.77
N VAL A 28 -30.13 -8.21 27.98
CA VAL A 28 -28.76 -8.26 27.43
C VAL A 28 -28.61 -7.28 26.26
N LEU A 29 -29.68 -7.12 25.46
CA LEU A 29 -29.66 -6.21 24.32
C LEU A 29 -29.67 -4.75 24.79
N SER A 30 -30.47 -4.39 25.80
CA SER A 30 -30.50 -3.02 26.34
C SER A 30 -29.15 -2.59 26.92
N GLN A 31 -28.45 -3.49 27.63
CA GLN A 31 -27.08 -3.22 28.12
C GLN A 31 -26.06 -3.07 26.99
N LEU A 32 -26.23 -3.83 25.90
CA LEU A 32 -25.38 -3.71 24.72
C LEU A 32 -25.64 -2.40 23.95
N TRP A 33 -26.89 -1.95 23.87
CA TRP A 33 -27.29 -0.70 23.21
C TRP A 33 -26.79 0.55 23.95
N ASP A 34 -26.83 0.57 25.29
CA ASP A 34 -26.29 1.71 26.07
C ASP A 34 -24.78 1.85 25.85
N SER A 35 -24.05 0.72 25.85
CA SER A 35 -22.60 0.70 25.57
C SER A 35 -22.27 1.22 24.17
N VAL A 36 -23.06 0.85 23.15
CA VAL A 36 -22.87 1.31 21.77
C VAL A 36 -23.14 2.81 21.66
N LEU A 37 -24.23 3.31 22.24
CA LEU A 37 -24.57 4.73 22.21
C LEU A 37 -23.55 5.59 22.95
N ARG A 38 -22.94 5.07 24.03
CA ARG A 38 -21.93 5.78 24.84
C ARG A 38 -20.53 5.71 24.23
N ALA A 39 -20.24 4.71 23.39
CA ALA A 39 -18.96 4.54 22.69
C ALA A 39 -18.79 5.45 21.46
N VAL A 40 -19.84 6.17 21.03
CA VAL A 40 -19.76 7.08 19.88
C VAL A 40 -18.91 8.30 20.23
N PRO A 41 -17.91 8.66 19.40
CA PRO A 41 -17.12 9.86 19.59
C PRO A 41 -18.02 11.10 19.71
N LYS A 42 -18.02 11.74 20.89
CA LYS A 42 -18.91 12.89 21.16
C LYS A 42 -18.63 14.09 20.25
N LYS A 43 -17.37 14.26 19.81
CA LYS A 43 -16.89 15.40 19.04
C LYS A 43 -15.88 14.95 17.98
N LYS A 44 -15.85 15.68 16.85
CA LYS A 44 -14.84 15.50 15.80
C LYS A 44 -13.45 15.84 16.36
N GLN A 45 -12.47 14.97 16.09
CA GLN A 45 -11.09 15.22 16.51
C GLN A 45 -10.49 16.43 15.76
N SER A 46 -9.64 17.21 16.42
CA SER A 46 -8.94 18.34 15.79
C SER A 46 -7.85 17.85 14.82
N HIS A 47 -7.47 18.72 13.87
CA HIS A 47 -6.42 18.39 12.89
C HIS A 47 -5.09 18.03 13.58
N SER A 48 -4.70 18.77 14.61
CA SER A 48 -3.48 18.49 15.40
C SER A 48 -3.52 17.11 16.07
N ARG A 49 -4.61 16.78 16.77
CA ARG A 49 -4.76 15.47 17.44
C ARG A 49 -4.78 14.31 16.45
N LYS A 50 -5.36 14.51 15.26
CA LYS A 50 -5.32 13.53 14.17
C LYS A 50 -3.89 13.35 13.65
N ARG A 51 -3.18 14.44 13.34
CA ARG A 51 -1.80 14.42 12.82
C ARG A 51 -0.83 13.77 13.80
N MET A 52 -0.91 14.10 15.09
CA MET A 52 -0.08 13.47 16.12
C MET A 52 -0.30 11.96 16.19
N ARG A 53 -1.57 11.50 16.16
CA ARG A 53 -1.85 10.07 16.12
C ARG A 53 -1.39 9.40 14.83
N GLN A 54 -1.38 10.10 13.70
CA GLN A 54 -1.03 9.52 12.39
C GLN A 54 0.47 9.50 12.14
N LEU A 55 1.23 10.49 12.63
CA LEU A 55 2.66 10.64 12.34
C LEU A 55 3.57 10.21 13.49
N ALA A 56 3.11 10.23 14.75
CA ALA A 56 3.94 9.82 15.87
C ALA A 56 4.27 8.31 15.76
N GLY A 57 5.55 7.99 15.58
CA GLY A 57 6.07 6.62 15.56
C GLY A 57 5.63 5.76 14.38
N LYS A 58 5.04 6.37 13.34
CA LYS A 58 4.50 5.68 12.15
C LYS A 58 5.23 6.05 10.87
N ALA A 59 6.42 6.62 10.99
CA ALA A 59 7.28 6.85 9.85
C ALA A 59 7.69 5.50 9.25
N LEU A 60 7.80 5.45 7.92
CA LEU A 60 8.36 4.28 7.24
C LEU A 60 9.84 4.19 7.63
N PRO A 61 10.29 3.09 8.26
CA PRO A 61 11.69 2.95 8.61
C PRO A 61 12.54 2.76 7.35
N ASP A 62 13.70 3.42 7.31
CA ASP A 62 14.65 3.25 6.22
C ASP A 62 15.31 1.87 6.28
N VAL A 63 15.39 1.21 5.12
CA VAL A 63 16.05 -0.08 5.02
C VAL A 63 17.54 0.15 4.81
N ILE A 64 18.32 0.12 5.89
CA ILE A 64 19.79 0.29 5.86
C ILE A 64 20.54 -0.94 5.34
N ALA A 65 19.86 -2.09 5.32
CA ALA A 65 20.45 -3.41 5.07
C ALA A 65 20.52 -3.74 3.56
N LEU A 66 21.12 -2.85 2.77
CA LEU A 66 21.31 -2.99 1.33
C LEU A 66 22.80 -3.22 1.02
N SER A 67 23.08 -4.14 0.11
CA SER A 67 24.43 -4.50 -0.35
C SER A 67 24.42 -4.73 -1.86
N GLU A 68 25.57 -4.62 -2.51
CA GLU A 68 25.70 -4.88 -3.94
C GLU A 68 25.74 -6.39 -4.24
N CYS A 69 25.17 -6.78 -5.39
CA CYS A 69 25.18 -8.16 -5.84
C CYS A 69 26.52 -8.49 -6.53
N PRO A 70 27.22 -9.58 -6.13
CA PRO A 70 28.49 -9.95 -6.75
C PRO A 70 28.35 -10.52 -8.18
N GLY A 71 27.14 -10.90 -8.60
CA GLY A 71 26.90 -11.44 -9.94
C GLY A 71 26.57 -10.37 -10.99
N CYS A 72 25.62 -9.48 -10.68
CA CYS A 72 25.10 -8.49 -11.64
C CYS A 72 25.30 -7.03 -11.22
N GLY A 73 25.98 -6.76 -10.10
CA GLY A 73 26.22 -5.41 -9.58
C GLY A 73 24.99 -4.64 -9.07
N GLY A 74 23.79 -5.21 -9.14
CA GLY A 74 22.56 -4.56 -8.67
C GLY A 74 22.44 -4.52 -7.14
N VAL A 75 21.67 -3.57 -6.62
CA VAL A 75 21.37 -3.46 -5.19
C VAL A 75 20.46 -4.62 -4.75
N LYS A 76 20.84 -5.30 -3.67
CA LYS A 76 20.07 -6.38 -3.03
C LYS A 76 19.98 -6.16 -1.51
N ARG A 77 19.04 -6.84 -0.85
CA ARG A 77 19.01 -6.90 0.62
C ARG A 77 20.15 -7.78 1.14
N SER A 78 20.74 -7.42 2.28
CA SER A 78 21.74 -8.25 2.94
C SER A 78 21.13 -9.61 3.33
N HIS A 79 21.91 -10.68 3.23
CA HIS A 79 21.48 -12.07 3.46
C HIS A 79 20.37 -12.64 2.55
N HIS A 80 19.99 -11.91 1.50
CA HIS A 80 19.08 -12.42 0.48
C HIS A 80 19.81 -12.68 -0.85
N LEU A 81 19.32 -13.66 -1.59
CA LEU A 81 19.73 -13.86 -2.98
C LEU A 81 19.23 -12.71 -3.85
N CYS A 82 19.99 -12.35 -4.88
CA CYS A 82 19.59 -11.28 -5.79
C CYS A 82 18.35 -11.73 -6.61
N PRO A 83 17.26 -10.95 -6.63
CA PRO A 83 16.06 -11.32 -7.37
C PRO A 83 16.32 -11.43 -8.88
N ARG A 84 17.20 -10.58 -9.43
CA ARG A 84 17.55 -10.59 -10.86
C ARG A 84 18.27 -11.89 -11.25
N CYS A 85 19.42 -12.14 -10.64
CA CYS A 85 20.24 -13.32 -10.96
C CYS A 85 19.47 -14.64 -10.73
N VAL A 86 18.67 -14.72 -9.66
CA VAL A 86 17.88 -15.92 -9.38
C VAL A 86 16.82 -16.14 -10.45
N ASN A 87 16.17 -15.09 -10.94
CA ASN A 87 15.17 -15.21 -12.00
C ASN A 87 15.81 -15.68 -13.31
N GLU A 88 16.94 -15.07 -13.72
CA GLU A 88 17.68 -15.49 -14.92
C GLU A 88 18.10 -16.96 -14.86
N ILE A 89 18.67 -17.39 -13.74
CA ILE A 89 19.11 -18.79 -13.54
C ILE A 89 17.91 -19.74 -13.54
N ARG A 90 16.78 -19.34 -12.93
CA ARG A 90 15.55 -20.14 -12.94
C ARG A 90 14.99 -20.30 -14.34
N GLU A 91 14.95 -19.25 -15.14
CA GLU A 91 14.48 -19.34 -16.53
C GLU A 91 15.41 -20.21 -17.38
N MET A 92 16.72 -20.07 -17.20
CA MET A 92 17.71 -20.96 -17.84
C MET A 92 17.48 -22.43 -17.47
N TRP A 93 17.25 -22.75 -16.20
CA TRP A 93 16.97 -24.13 -15.78
C TRP A 93 15.62 -24.64 -16.26
N LYS A 94 14.57 -23.81 -16.28
CA LYS A 94 13.27 -24.19 -16.85
C LYS A 94 13.38 -24.50 -18.33
N ALA A 95 14.14 -23.70 -19.08
CA ALA A 95 14.42 -23.94 -20.49
C ALA A 95 15.26 -25.22 -20.69
N GLY A 96 16.20 -25.51 -19.79
CA GLY A 96 17.05 -26.69 -19.87
C GLY A 96 16.42 -28.01 -19.40
N VAL A 97 15.40 -27.98 -18.54
CA VAL A 97 14.76 -29.18 -17.95
C VAL A 97 13.62 -29.74 -18.82
N GLY A 98 13.29 -29.08 -19.93
CA GLY A 98 12.36 -29.61 -20.93
C GLY A 98 12.65 -29.07 -22.31
N THR A 99 13.20 -29.94 -23.17
CA THR A 99 13.47 -29.74 -24.60
C THR A 99 14.69 -28.88 -24.95
N GLY A 100 15.72 -29.55 -25.47
CA GLY A 100 16.85 -28.87 -26.09
C GLY A 100 16.43 -28.21 -27.40
N THR A 101 16.29 -26.90 -27.39
CA THR A 101 16.47 -26.05 -28.57
C THR A 101 17.12 -24.74 -28.13
N GLY A 102 18.26 -24.43 -28.77
CA GLY A 102 19.07 -23.25 -28.52
C GLY A 102 18.34 -21.93 -28.75
N GLY A 103 18.94 -20.88 -28.21
CA GLY A 103 18.27 -19.62 -27.90
C GLY A 103 17.81 -18.76 -29.07
N ALA A 104 16.94 -17.82 -28.73
CA ALA A 104 16.81 -16.54 -29.43
C ALA A 104 16.20 -15.50 -28.49
N ALA A 105 16.98 -14.42 -28.29
CA ALA A 105 16.59 -13.02 -28.10
C ALA A 105 15.51 -12.62 -27.07
N SER A 106 15.94 -11.87 -26.06
CA SER A 106 15.23 -10.66 -25.63
C SER A 106 16.26 -9.55 -25.41
N GLY A 107 16.74 -8.99 -26.51
CA GLY A 107 17.19 -7.60 -26.54
C GLY A 107 15.95 -6.74 -26.77
N GLU A 108 15.34 -6.27 -25.69
CA GLU A 108 14.34 -5.20 -25.70
C GLU A 108 14.77 -4.19 -24.62
N ALA A 109 15.79 -3.41 -24.98
CA ALA A 109 16.05 -2.15 -24.33
C ALA A 109 15.21 -1.09 -25.05
N GLU A 110 13.95 -0.95 -24.62
CA GLU A 110 13.13 0.21 -24.96
C GLU A 110 12.71 0.93 -23.67
N ALA A 111 13.34 2.09 -23.48
CA ALA A 111 12.89 3.29 -22.82
C ALA A 111 12.12 3.18 -21.47
N ALA A 112 12.83 3.51 -20.39
CA ALA A 112 12.37 4.53 -19.45
C ALA A 112 13.55 5.07 -18.63
N SER A 113 14.18 6.12 -19.14
CA SER A 113 14.90 7.07 -18.31
C SER A 113 13.95 7.64 -17.24
N PRO A 114 14.25 7.59 -15.94
CA PRO A 114 13.81 8.66 -15.07
C PRO A 114 14.74 9.84 -15.33
N GLY A 115 14.14 10.91 -15.87
CA GLY A 115 14.81 12.18 -16.03
C GLY A 115 15.47 12.62 -14.73
N SER A 116 16.71 13.04 -14.86
CA SER A 116 17.35 13.96 -13.95
C SER A 116 16.47 15.20 -13.80
N GLU A 117 15.71 15.26 -12.71
CA GLU A 117 15.15 16.51 -12.23
C GLU A 117 16.34 17.35 -11.75
N THR A 118 16.64 18.36 -12.54
CA THR A 118 17.50 19.48 -12.20
C THR A 118 17.23 19.98 -10.79
N THR A 119 18.31 20.02 -10.02
CA THR A 119 18.54 20.87 -8.86
C THR A 119 17.82 22.21 -8.93
N ALA A 120 16.82 22.41 -8.07
CA ALA A 120 16.35 23.72 -7.63
C ALA A 120 16.50 23.77 -6.10
N GLY A 121 17.33 24.68 -5.62
CA GLY A 121 17.76 24.74 -4.22
C GLY A 121 16.64 25.08 -3.25
N ASP A 122 16.72 24.53 -2.03
CA ASP A 122 16.15 25.17 -0.86
C ASP A 122 17.30 25.58 0.07
N THR A 123 17.38 26.88 0.25
CA THR A 123 18.42 27.60 0.95
C THR A 123 18.52 27.17 2.41
N ARG A 124 19.77 26.98 2.85
CA ARG A 124 20.28 27.09 4.22
C ARG A 124 19.50 28.11 5.07
N GLY A 125 18.44 27.64 5.74
CA GLY A 125 17.70 28.38 6.77
C GLY A 125 18.32 28.14 8.15
N SER A 126 19.45 28.80 8.40
CA SER A 126 19.99 28.99 9.75
C SER A 126 18.98 29.76 10.60
N SER A 127 18.35 29.12 11.59
CA SER A 127 17.83 29.83 12.76
C SER A 127 17.76 28.92 14.00
N GLY A 128 18.66 29.20 14.94
CA GLY A 128 18.45 29.11 16.39
C GLY A 128 18.13 27.74 16.98
N HIS A 129 19.16 27.05 17.46
CA HIS A 129 19.02 26.10 18.57
C HIS A 129 18.83 26.94 19.85
N PRO A 130 17.67 26.91 20.55
CA PRO A 130 17.57 27.59 21.83
C PRO A 130 18.25 26.74 22.91
N SER A 131 19.40 27.20 23.38
CA SER A 131 19.95 26.78 24.67
C SER A 131 19.13 27.41 25.79
N ILE A 132 18.42 26.58 26.56
CA ILE A 132 18.19 26.69 28.01
C ILE A 132 18.09 25.25 28.53
#